data_AF-A0A084T3A7-F1
#
_entry.id   AF-A0A084T3A7-F1
#
_cell.length_a   1.000
_cell.length_b   1.000
_cell.length_c   1.000
_cell.angle_alpha   90.00
_cell.angle_beta   90.00
_cell.angle_gamma   90.00
#
_symmetry.space_group_name_H-M   'P 1'
#
loop_
_entity.id
_entity.type
_entity.pdbx_description
1 polymer ?
#
loop_
_entity_poly.entity_id
_entity_poly.type
_entity_poly.pdbx_seq_one_letter_code
_entity_poly.pdbx_strand_id
1 'polypeptide(L)'
;MTITKANDLKVAIQLFGHVRSFRDTYPFLEKNILTQYDCDLFIHTWSTEEHSDPTWHQGSPDNVKKTSIEEVESLYKPKKILIEDNDKIEHEGLFHPDKSMTLRAIKAMLYSQEKVNLLRLEHQEEVTTTYDWVVTLRPDIMPLTVLDLAQFNNECTFDSKTSIHFSNGAHCHLQGTKNIYTPLASDLFVVAKPKNMNVICSAVNEFEKYFVQFSTVNKGGISAPEASYIEYICRQGIQPRFYTFPYVVKRTLGNHHLVVGLEHRSCFKHPVEIPDFLNIENSRRGKSIVLHYLSTSLLCKIQKETHRLIRHLGRFIDHVEAVKSSK
;
A
#
# COMPACT_ATOMS: atom_id res chain seq x y z
N MET A 1 5.38 2.09 32.53
CA MET A 1 6.36 2.66 31.59
C MET A 1 5.68 3.78 30.84
N THR A 2 6.14 5.00 31.07
CA THR A 2 5.59 6.25 30.52
C THR A 2 5.92 6.31 29.02
N ILE A 3 4.90 6.35 28.17
CA ILE A 3 5.06 6.55 26.73
C ILE A 3 5.55 7.99 26.55
N THR A 4 6.85 8.18 26.36
CA THR A 4 7.41 9.44 25.87
C THR A 4 6.75 9.74 24.52
N LYS A 5 5.97 10.83 24.45
CA LYS A 5 5.56 11.48 23.19
C LYS A 5 6.83 11.71 22.37
N ALA A 6 7.04 10.91 21.34
CA ALA A 6 8.28 10.88 20.58
C ALA A 6 7.99 11.26 19.12
N ASN A 7 7.58 12.52 18.93
CA ASN A 7 7.83 13.40 17.78
C ASN A 7 6.81 14.55 17.81
N ASP A 8 7.27 15.80 17.94
CA ASP A 8 6.45 17.04 17.88
C ASP A 8 5.91 17.33 16.47
N LEU A 9 5.80 16.31 15.61
CA LEU A 9 5.36 16.48 14.23
C LEU A 9 3.84 16.59 14.18
N LYS A 10 3.35 17.62 13.49
CA LYS A 10 1.93 17.74 13.14
C LYS A 10 1.69 16.99 11.83
N VAL A 11 0.84 15.97 11.87
CA VAL A 11 0.63 15.05 10.75
C VAL A 11 -0.83 15.06 10.31
N ALA A 12 -1.07 15.24 9.02
CA ALA A 12 -2.40 15.02 8.46
C ALA A 12 -2.53 13.57 8.00
N ILE A 13 -3.60 12.89 8.43
CA ILE A 13 -3.95 11.54 8.00
C ILE A 13 -5.15 11.63 7.08
N GLN A 14 -5.00 11.15 5.84
CA GLN A 14 -6.04 11.17 4.81
C GLN A 14 -6.50 9.73 4.53
N LEU A 15 -7.73 9.41 4.89
CA LEU A 15 -8.36 8.14 4.54
C LEU A 15 -9.21 8.27 3.28
N PHE A 16 -8.94 7.43 2.29
CA PHE A 16 -9.64 7.45 1.00
C PHE A 16 -10.21 6.08 0.61
N GLY A 17 -11.35 6.09 -0.06
CA GLY A 17 -12.03 4.92 -0.59
C GLY A 17 -13.02 4.29 0.38
N HIS A 18 -13.48 3.08 0.06
CA HIS A 18 -14.48 2.38 0.86
C HIS A 18 -13.96 1.94 2.23
N VAL A 19 -14.83 2.00 3.23
CA VAL A 19 -14.58 1.55 4.61
C VAL A 19 -14.92 0.07 4.82
N ARG A 20 -14.23 -0.82 4.09
CA ARG A 20 -14.53 -2.28 4.09
C ARG A 20 -14.33 -2.96 5.45
N SER A 21 -13.11 -2.86 5.97
CA SER A 21 -12.65 -3.57 7.17
C SER A 21 -12.20 -2.61 8.26
N PHE A 22 -12.69 -1.36 8.22
CA PHE A 22 -12.18 -0.26 9.04
C PHE A 22 -12.25 -0.53 10.55
N ARG A 23 -13.27 -1.27 10.99
CA ARG A 23 -13.46 -1.69 12.39
C ARG A 23 -12.28 -2.51 12.90
N ASP A 24 -11.74 -3.37 12.04
CA ASP A 24 -10.65 -4.27 12.38
C ASP A 24 -9.28 -3.63 12.22
N THR A 25 -9.15 -2.71 11.26
CA THR A 25 -7.88 -2.06 10.95
C THR A 25 -7.61 -0.84 11.82
N TYR A 26 -8.66 -0.17 12.32
CA TYR A 26 -8.52 1.04 13.14
C TYR A 26 -7.65 0.86 14.39
N PRO A 27 -7.77 -0.20 15.22
CA PRO A 27 -6.92 -0.36 16.40
C PRO A 27 -5.42 -0.41 16.07
N PHE A 28 -5.09 -0.91 14.88
CA PHE A 28 -3.72 -0.96 14.37
C PHE A 28 -3.28 0.41 13.85
N LEU A 29 -4.13 1.08 13.08
CA LEU A 29 -3.89 2.45 12.63
C LEU A 29 -3.67 3.41 13.82
N GLU A 30 -4.52 3.32 14.83
CA GLU A 30 -4.45 4.11 16.05
C GLU A 30 -3.10 3.92 16.74
N LYS A 31 -2.77 2.68 17.12
CA LYS A 31 -1.56 2.40 17.91
C LYS A 31 -0.26 2.59 17.12
N ASN A 32 -0.25 2.31 15.82
CA ASN A 32 0.97 2.32 15.03
C ASN A 32 1.24 3.66 14.33
N ILE A 33 0.23 4.53 14.21
CA ILE A 33 0.36 5.83 13.54
C ILE A 33 -0.26 6.94 14.38
N LEU A 34 -1.57 6.89 14.68
CA LEU A 34 -2.28 8.06 15.25
C LEU A 34 -1.77 8.46 16.63
N THR A 35 -1.40 7.51 17.49
CA THR A 35 -0.89 7.82 18.84
C THR A 35 0.60 8.20 18.85
N GLN A 36 1.27 8.12 17.70
CA GLN A 36 2.71 8.40 17.59
C GLN A 36 3.00 9.87 17.29
N TYR A 37 2.00 10.63 16.83
CA TYR A 37 2.14 12.02 16.38
C TYR A 37 0.95 12.88 16.84
N ASP A 38 1.04 14.19 16.66
CA ASP A 38 -0.14 15.06 16.72
C ASP A 38 -0.89 14.97 15.38
N CYS A 39 -1.93 14.14 15.33
CA CYS A 39 -2.66 13.85 14.11
C CYS A 39 -3.98 14.63 13.99
N ASP A 40 -4.21 15.17 12.79
CA ASP A 40 -5.55 15.51 12.31
C ASP A 40 -5.97 14.52 11.24
N LEU A 41 -7.20 14.01 11.34
CA LEU A 41 -7.71 12.97 10.45
C LEU A 41 -8.79 13.53 9.51
N PHE A 42 -8.70 13.17 8.24
CA PHE A 42 -9.63 13.55 7.17
C PHE A 42 -10.10 12.29 6.46
N ILE A 43 -11.39 12.23 6.13
CA ILE A 43 -11.98 11.04 5.52
C ILE A 43 -12.83 11.44 4.32
N HIS A 44 -12.50 10.90 3.15
CA HIS A 44 -13.47 10.76 2.08
C HIS A 44 -13.79 9.27 1.91
N THR A 45 -15.07 8.93 1.96
CA THR A 45 -15.53 7.57 1.70
C THR A 45 -16.84 7.57 0.90
N TRP A 46 -17.34 6.37 0.61
CA TRP A 46 -18.55 6.18 -0.17
C TRP A 46 -19.73 5.81 0.72
N SER A 47 -20.95 6.01 0.24
CA SER A 47 -22.20 5.63 0.91
C SER A 47 -22.33 4.13 1.18
N THR A 48 -21.46 3.33 0.57
CA THR A 48 -21.34 1.88 0.77
C THR A 48 -19.96 1.47 1.28
N GLU A 49 -19.91 0.44 2.14
CA GLU A 49 -18.67 -0.09 2.73
C GLU A 49 -17.82 -0.88 1.72
N GLU A 50 -18.36 -1.27 0.56
CA GLU A 50 -17.67 -2.00 -0.50
C GLU A 50 -18.10 -1.49 -1.89
N HIS A 51 -17.29 -1.73 -2.92
CA HIS A 51 -17.66 -1.41 -4.30
C HIS A 51 -18.61 -2.48 -4.87
N SER A 52 -19.45 -2.07 -5.81
CA SER A 52 -20.26 -2.98 -6.62
C SER A 52 -19.56 -3.39 -7.94
N ASP A 53 -18.44 -2.75 -8.28
CA ASP A 53 -17.66 -3.03 -9.50
C ASP A 53 -17.13 -4.47 -9.55
N PRO A 54 -17.08 -5.09 -10.75
CA PRO A 54 -16.33 -6.31 -10.95
C PRO A 54 -14.86 -6.07 -10.57
N THR A 55 -14.31 -6.90 -9.68
CA THR A 55 -12.86 -6.90 -9.42
C THR A 55 -12.20 -8.19 -9.85
N TRP A 56 -10.88 -8.20 -9.73
CA TRP A 56 -9.99 -9.33 -9.97
C TRP A 56 -10.35 -10.58 -9.15
N HIS A 57 -11.14 -10.41 -8.09
CA HIS A 57 -11.72 -11.48 -7.30
C HIS A 57 -13.21 -11.59 -7.70
N GLN A 58 -13.59 -12.75 -8.23
CA GLN A 58 -14.91 -12.99 -8.84
C GLN A 58 -16.07 -12.72 -7.87
N GLY A 59 -17.00 -11.85 -8.29
CA GLY A 59 -18.30 -11.58 -7.66
C GLY A 59 -18.46 -10.14 -7.15
N SER A 60 -19.54 -9.47 -7.53
CA SER A 60 -20.04 -8.31 -6.78
C SER A 60 -20.66 -8.84 -5.47
N PRO A 61 -20.41 -8.24 -4.31
CA PRO A 61 -21.04 -8.69 -3.07
C PRO A 61 -22.56 -8.53 -3.16
N ASP A 62 -23.32 -9.59 -2.94
CA ASP A 62 -24.75 -9.49 -2.71
C ASP A 62 -24.96 -8.71 -1.40
N ASN A 63 -25.76 -7.63 -1.46
CA ASN A 63 -26.09 -6.73 -0.34
C ASN A 63 -24.88 -5.98 0.26
N VAL A 64 -24.35 -5.03 -0.51
CA VAL A 64 -23.34 -4.11 0.01
C VAL A 64 -23.90 -3.29 1.17
N LYS A 65 -23.24 -3.38 2.33
CA LYS A 65 -23.60 -2.63 3.54
C LYS A 65 -23.43 -1.12 3.31
N LYS A 66 -24.40 -0.32 3.77
CA LYS A 66 -24.29 1.14 3.79
C LYS A 66 -23.29 1.59 4.86
N THR A 67 -22.51 2.61 4.52
CA THR A 67 -21.62 3.27 5.48
C THR A 67 -22.45 4.06 6.48
N SER A 68 -22.26 3.82 7.79
CA SER A 68 -22.82 4.67 8.85
C SER A 68 -21.87 5.81 9.14
N ILE A 69 -22.35 7.05 8.98
CA ILE A 69 -21.58 8.25 9.31
C ILE A 69 -21.28 8.30 10.81
N GLU A 70 -22.27 7.96 11.64
CA GLU A 70 -22.15 8.01 13.10
C GLU A 70 -21.08 7.06 13.61
N GLU A 71 -21.02 5.85 13.06
CA GLU A 71 -20.01 4.87 13.43
C GLU A 71 -18.61 5.33 13.02
N VAL A 72 -18.45 5.82 11.78
CA VAL A 72 -17.17 6.33 11.28
C VAL A 72 -16.72 7.53 12.11
N GLU A 73 -17.60 8.49 12.38
CA GLU A 73 -17.28 9.67 13.20
C GLU A 73 -16.94 9.30 14.65
N SER A 74 -17.69 8.37 15.25
CA SER A 74 -17.43 7.94 16.63
C SER A 74 -16.07 7.25 16.79
N LEU A 75 -15.70 6.43 15.82
CA LEU A 75 -14.46 5.66 15.85
C LEU A 75 -13.26 6.54 15.52
N TYR A 76 -13.33 7.27 14.40
CA TYR A 76 -12.19 7.99 13.86
C TYR A 76 -12.05 9.42 14.39
N LYS A 77 -13.16 10.05 14.79
CA LYS A 77 -13.22 11.46 15.22
C LYS A 77 -12.52 12.42 14.23
N PRO A 78 -12.88 12.37 12.93
CA PRO A 78 -12.20 13.16 11.91
C PRO A 78 -12.43 14.67 12.12
N LYS A 79 -11.47 15.48 11.66
CA LYS A 79 -11.64 16.94 11.56
C LYS A 79 -12.64 17.32 10.48
N LYS A 80 -12.63 16.60 9.35
CA LYS A 80 -13.63 16.68 8.28
C LYS A 80 -13.88 15.32 7.66
N ILE A 81 -15.14 15.07 7.30
CA ILE A 81 -15.59 13.85 6.63
C ILE A 81 -16.51 14.22 5.45
N LEU A 82 -16.37 13.47 4.36
CA LEU A 82 -17.27 13.52 3.21
C LEU A 82 -17.66 12.10 2.80
N ILE A 83 -18.96 11.85 2.74
CA ILE A 83 -19.55 10.58 2.29
C ILE A 83 -20.40 10.87 1.06
N GLU A 84 -20.11 10.20 -0.05
CA GLU A 84 -20.81 10.42 -1.31
C GLU A 84 -21.20 9.09 -1.97
N ASP A 85 -22.17 9.13 -2.88
CA ASP A 85 -22.51 7.94 -3.66
C ASP A 85 -21.41 7.61 -4.67
N ASN A 86 -20.98 6.34 -4.71
CA ASN A 86 -19.93 5.92 -5.63
C ASN A 86 -20.40 5.90 -7.09
N ASP A 87 -21.69 5.71 -7.31
CA ASP A 87 -22.32 5.63 -8.63
C ASP A 87 -22.27 6.96 -9.40
N LYS A 88 -21.98 8.08 -8.73
CA LYS A 88 -21.75 9.37 -9.41
C LYS A 88 -20.48 9.38 -10.27
N ILE A 89 -19.58 8.42 -10.05
CA ILE A 89 -18.35 8.30 -10.82
C ILE A 89 -18.63 7.43 -12.03
N GLU A 90 -18.67 8.07 -13.19
CA GLU A 90 -18.87 7.40 -14.47
C GLU A 90 -17.57 7.40 -15.28
N HIS A 91 -17.25 6.23 -15.85
CA HIS A 91 -16.25 6.05 -16.90
C HIS A 91 -16.45 4.67 -17.56
N GLU A 92 -16.37 4.62 -18.89
CA GLU A 92 -16.54 3.37 -19.63
C GLU A 92 -15.19 2.72 -19.95
N GLY A 93 -15.21 1.39 -20.07
CA GLY A 93 -14.06 0.62 -20.53
C GLY A 93 -13.19 0.05 -19.41
N LEU A 94 -12.19 -0.72 -19.85
CA LEU A 94 -11.27 -1.44 -18.99
C LEU A 94 -9.88 -0.84 -19.13
N PHE A 95 -9.14 -0.81 -18.01
CA PHE A 95 -7.75 -0.38 -18.04
C PHE A 95 -6.87 -1.34 -18.85
N HIS A 96 -7.15 -2.64 -18.77
CA HIS A 96 -6.49 -3.68 -19.54
C HIS A 96 -7.51 -4.74 -19.99
N PRO A 97 -7.52 -5.20 -21.25
CA PRO A 97 -8.53 -6.13 -21.75
C PRO A 97 -8.62 -7.45 -20.97
N ASP A 98 -7.46 -7.99 -20.57
CA ASP A 98 -7.39 -9.31 -19.91
C ASP A 98 -7.70 -9.28 -18.40
N LYS A 99 -7.84 -8.08 -17.82
CA LYS A 99 -8.00 -7.91 -16.37
C LYS A 99 -9.21 -7.03 -16.13
N SER A 100 -10.20 -7.56 -15.42
CA SER A 100 -11.55 -7.01 -15.21
C SER A 100 -11.61 -5.67 -14.45
N MET A 101 -10.53 -4.89 -14.43
CA MET A 101 -10.48 -3.62 -13.74
C MET A 101 -11.04 -2.50 -14.62
N THR A 102 -12.14 -1.92 -14.16
CA THR A 102 -12.83 -0.84 -14.85
C THR A 102 -12.06 0.47 -14.69
N LEU A 103 -12.07 1.29 -15.75
CA LEU A 103 -11.54 2.65 -15.67
C LEU A 103 -12.32 3.48 -14.63
N ARG A 104 -13.62 3.19 -14.46
CA ARG A 104 -14.48 3.73 -13.41
C ARG A 104 -13.90 3.53 -12.00
N ALA A 105 -13.51 2.31 -11.65
CA ALA A 105 -13.00 1.99 -10.32
C ALA A 105 -11.70 2.75 -10.01
N ILE A 106 -10.80 2.87 -11.00
CA ILE A 106 -9.57 3.65 -10.86
C ILE A 106 -9.90 5.14 -10.69
N LYS A 107 -10.80 5.67 -11.53
CA LYS A 107 -11.24 7.07 -11.44
C LYS A 107 -11.86 7.38 -10.08
N ALA A 108 -12.67 6.47 -9.54
CA ALA A 108 -13.25 6.61 -8.22
C ALA A 108 -12.18 6.64 -7.12
N MET A 109 -11.17 5.77 -7.19
CA MET A 109 -10.05 5.80 -6.24
C MET A 109 -9.33 7.16 -6.25
N LEU A 110 -8.96 7.66 -7.44
CA LEU A 110 -8.24 8.92 -7.59
C LEU A 110 -9.10 10.13 -7.18
N TYR A 111 -10.39 10.09 -7.51
CA TYR A 111 -11.37 11.08 -7.04
C TYR A 111 -11.42 11.12 -5.51
N SER A 112 -11.46 9.96 -4.86
CA SER A 112 -11.47 9.89 -3.40
C SER A 112 -10.18 10.43 -2.78
N GLN A 113 -9.02 10.23 -3.42
CA GLN A 113 -7.75 10.82 -2.99
C GLN A 113 -7.79 12.35 -3.09
N GLU A 114 -8.31 12.88 -4.20
CA GLU A 114 -8.47 14.32 -4.39
C GLU A 114 -9.39 14.93 -3.32
N LYS A 115 -10.56 14.33 -3.09
CA LYS A 115 -11.56 14.86 -2.15
C LYS A 115 -11.04 14.90 -0.73
N VAL A 116 -10.38 13.85 -0.25
CA VAL A 116 -9.82 13.87 1.10
C VAL A 116 -8.69 14.90 1.24
N ASN A 117 -7.93 15.15 0.17
CA ASN A 117 -6.90 16.20 0.16
C ASN A 117 -7.54 17.60 0.21
N LEU A 118 -8.66 17.82 -0.49
CA LEU A 118 -9.41 19.07 -0.44
C LEU A 118 -9.97 19.32 0.96
N LEU A 119 -10.52 18.31 1.64
CA LEU A 119 -10.96 18.43 3.05
C LEU A 119 -9.82 18.88 3.97
N ARG A 120 -8.62 18.29 3.79
CA ARG A 120 -7.43 18.72 4.55
C ARG A 120 -7.09 20.18 4.25
N LEU A 121 -7.07 20.59 2.97
CA LEU A 121 -6.75 21.96 2.58
C LEU A 121 -7.75 22.97 3.17
N GLU A 122 -9.04 22.67 3.08
CA GLU A 122 -10.11 23.49 3.64
C GLU A 122 -9.94 23.69 5.15
N HIS A 123 -9.66 22.61 5.90
CA HIS A 123 -9.37 22.72 7.33
C HIS A 123 -8.07 23.49 7.61
N GLN A 124 -7.02 23.22 6.83
CA GLN A 124 -5.73 23.88 6.97
C GLN A 124 -5.86 25.41 6.86
N GLU A 125 -6.71 25.88 5.95
CA GLU A 125 -7.05 27.29 5.78
C GLU A 125 -7.89 27.82 6.96
N GLU A 126 -8.95 27.11 7.36
CA GLU A 126 -9.84 27.53 8.45
C GLU A 126 -9.12 27.74 9.79
N VAL A 127 -8.20 26.84 10.15
CA VAL A 127 -7.52 26.86 11.45
C VAL A 127 -6.06 27.28 11.36
N THR A 128 -5.59 27.74 10.18
CA THR A 128 -4.21 28.19 9.93
C THR A 128 -3.17 27.18 10.44
N THR A 129 -3.42 25.89 10.23
CA THR A 129 -2.52 24.81 10.67
C THR A 129 -1.45 24.54 9.62
N THR A 130 -0.27 24.10 10.01
CA THR A 130 0.75 23.61 9.07
C THR A 130 1.12 22.18 9.40
N TYR A 131 1.12 21.31 8.39
CA TYR A 131 1.48 19.90 8.54
C TYR A 131 2.92 19.66 8.12
N ASP A 132 3.65 18.89 8.92
CA ASP A 132 5.00 18.43 8.57
C ASP A 132 4.96 17.31 7.54
N TRP A 133 3.94 16.47 7.62
CA TRP A 133 3.74 15.30 6.77
C TRP A 133 2.26 15.07 6.50
N VAL A 134 1.98 14.49 5.35
CA VAL A 134 0.67 13.94 5.02
C VAL A 134 0.82 12.45 4.75
N VAL A 135 0.00 11.67 5.43
CA VAL A 135 -0.09 10.22 5.28
C VAL A 135 -1.44 9.90 4.65
N THR A 136 -1.42 9.39 3.43
CA THR A 136 -2.62 9.02 2.67
C THR A 136 -2.70 7.51 2.58
N LEU A 137 -3.78 6.91 3.08
CA LEU A 137 -3.96 5.47 3.08
C LEU A 137 -5.43 5.05 2.99
N ARG A 138 -5.69 3.81 2.56
CA ARG A 138 -7.05 3.26 2.59
C ARG A 138 -7.49 2.86 4.01
N PRO A 139 -8.80 2.97 4.33
CA PRO A 139 -9.33 2.51 5.62
C PRO A 139 -9.14 1.02 5.90
N ASP A 140 -8.98 0.19 4.88
CA ASP A 140 -8.79 -1.26 5.02
C ASP A 140 -7.33 -1.70 5.08
N ILE A 141 -6.39 -0.75 5.19
CA ILE A 141 -4.99 -1.03 5.54
C ILE A 141 -4.85 -1.16 7.06
N MET A 142 -4.21 -2.25 7.47
CA MET A 142 -3.82 -2.56 8.84
C MET A 142 -2.29 -2.45 8.96
N PRO A 143 -1.74 -1.32 9.42
CA PRO A 143 -0.31 -1.19 9.73
C PRO A 143 0.07 -2.15 10.86
N LEU A 144 1.09 -3.00 10.68
CA LEU A 144 1.48 -3.99 11.71
C LEU A 144 2.62 -3.49 12.61
N THR A 145 3.19 -2.33 12.30
CA THR A 145 4.37 -1.79 12.96
C THR A 145 4.26 -0.29 13.09
N VAL A 146 4.98 0.31 14.04
CA VAL A 146 5.05 1.77 14.17
C VAL A 146 5.64 2.40 12.91
N LEU A 147 4.95 3.40 12.37
CA LEU A 147 5.46 4.23 11.27
C LEU A 147 6.35 5.33 11.85
N ASP A 148 7.65 5.29 11.56
CA ASP A 148 8.62 6.30 11.97
C ASP A 148 8.94 7.26 10.82
N LEU A 149 8.25 8.41 10.81
CA LEU A 149 8.36 9.42 9.76
C LEU A 149 9.74 10.09 9.73
N ALA A 150 10.47 10.08 10.84
CA ALA A 150 11.80 10.70 10.90
C ALA A 150 12.80 9.99 9.98
N GLN A 151 12.60 8.70 9.70
CA GLN A 151 13.45 7.93 8.78
C GLN A 151 13.45 8.47 7.35
N PHE A 152 12.38 9.16 6.95
CA PHE A 152 12.22 9.71 5.60
C PHE A 152 12.69 11.15 5.48
N ASN A 153 13.16 11.79 6.56
CA ASN A 153 13.66 13.17 6.50
C ASN A 153 14.81 13.31 5.51
N ASN A 154 15.75 12.35 5.49
CA ASN A 154 16.90 12.37 4.58
C ASN A 154 16.48 12.34 3.10
N GLU A 155 15.40 11.65 2.77
CA GLU A 155 14.86 11.63 1.41
C GLU A 155 14.39 13.02 0.98
N CYS A 156 13.66 13.71 1.85
CA CYS A 156 13.21 15.08 1.60
C CYS A 156 14.33 16.12 1.65
N THR A 157 15.40 15.87 2.42
CA THR A 157 16.61 16.70 2.40
C THR A 157 17.39 16.54 1.11
N PHE A 158 17.48 15.31 0.59
CA PHE A 158 18.12 15.04 -0.69
C PHE A 158 17.32 15.64 -1.85
N ASP A 159 16.00 15.44 -1.86
CA ASP A 159 15.10 16.07 -2.83
C ASP A 159 13.75 16.44 -2.17
N SER A 160 13.48 17.74 -2.14
CA SER A 160 12.22 18.29 -1.63
C SER A 160 10.98 17.79 -2.38
N LYS A 161 11.14 17.33 -3.62
CA LYS A 161 10.08 16.74 -4.45
C LYS A 161 10.05 15.22 -4.34
N THR A 162 10.08 14.68 -3.11
CA THR A 162 10.00 13.24 -2.87
C THR A 162 8.62 12.81 -2.37
N SER A 163 8.21 11.60 -2.74
CA SER A 163 7.11 10.86 -2.12
C SER A 163 7.55 9.46 -1.71
N ILE A 164 7.02 8.95 -0.60
CA ILE A 164 7.31 7.63 -0.06
C ILE A 164 6.09 6.74 -0.28
N HIS A 165 6.28 5.59 -0.91
CA HIS A 165 5.23 4.62 -1.22
C HIS A 165 5.57 3.29 -0.57
N PHE A 166 4.60 2.70 0.15
CA PHE A 166 4.77 1.39 0.77
C PHE A 166 4.24 0.29 -0.15
N SER A 167 5.12 -0.24 -1.00
CA SER A 167 4.75 -1.17 -2.07
C SER A 167 4.94 -2.64 -1.69
N ASN A 168 4.20 -3.52 -2.38
CA ASN A 168 4.38 -4.97 -2.30
C ASN A 168 5.40 -5.46 -3.35
N GLY A 169 6.62 -4.94 -3.27
CA GLY A 169 7.65 -5.17 -4.28
C GLY A 169 7.33 -4.50 -5.62
N ALA A 170 7.96 -5.00 -6.69
CA ALA A 170 7.75 -4.50 -8.04
C ALA A 170 7.78 -5.64 -9.07
N HIS A 171 6.95 -5.53 -10.09
CA HIS A 171 7.04 -6.34 -11.29
C HIS A 171 7.87 -5.63 -12.35
N CYS A 172 8.71 -6.39 -13.05
CA CYS A 172 9.36 -5.93 -14.27
C CYS A 172 8.69 -6.63 -15.45
N HIS A 173 8.19 -5.85 -16.40
CA HIS A 173 7.55 -6.35 -17.61
C HIS A 173 8.34 -5.88 -18.84
N LEU A 174 8.52 -6.80 -19.78
CA LEU A 174 9.10 -6.52 -21.10
C LEU A 174 7.98 -6.30 -22.11
N GLN A 175 8.02 -5.17 -22.79
CA GLN A 175 7.14 -4.89 -23.93
C GLN A 175 8.01 -4.55 -25.14
N GLY A 176 8.26 -5.54 -25.99
CA GLY A 176 9.27 -5.42 -27.05
C GLY A 176 10.65 -5.17 -26.42
N THR A 177 11.23 -4.00 -26.69
CA THR A 177 12.52 -3.56 -26.12
C THR A 177 12.36 -2.66 -24.89
N LYS A 178 11.13 -2.34 -24.48
CA LYS A 178 10.85 -1.46 -23.35
C LYS A 178 10.80 -2.27 -22.05
N ASN A 179 11.60 -1.83 -21.06
CA ASN A 179 11.52 -2.30 -19.67
C ASN A 179 10.55 -1.41 -18.90
N ILE A 180 9.59 -2.02 -18.21
CA ILE A 180 8.60 -1.29 -17.41
C ILE A 180 8.61 -1.86 -16.00
N TYR A 181 8.83 -0.98 -15.02
CA TYR A 181 8.83 -1.33 -13.61
C TYR A 181 7.52 -0.86 -12.99
N THR A 182 6.79 -1.78 -12.37
CA THR A 182 5.50 -1.49 -11.73
C THR A 182 5.56 -1.87 -10.26
N PRO A 183 5.71 -0.89 -9.36
CA PRO A 183 5.62 -1.12 -7.92
C PRO A 183 4.17 -1.45 -7.58
N LEU A 184 3.94 -2.63 -6.99
CA LEU A 184 2.58 -3.09 -6.72
C LEU A 184 2.02 -2.44 -5.46
N ALA A 185 0.72 -2.15 -5.43
CA ALA A 185 0.05 -1.55 -4.27
C ALA A 185 0.66 -0.19 -3.84
N SER A 186 1.37 0.51 -4.73
CA SER A 186 2.02 1.78 -4.42
C SER A 186 1.06 2.95 -4.26
N ASP A 187 -0.18 2.79 -4.71
CA ASP A 187 -1.27 3.77 -4.63
C ASP A 187 -2.09 3.66 -3.33
N LEU A 188 -1.84 2.64 -2.50
CA LEU A 188 -2.66 2.35 -1.32
C LEU A 188 -2.21 3.07 -0.06
N PHE A 189 -0.90 3.27 0.11
CA PHE A 189 -0.29 3.82 1.32
C PHE A 189 0.92 4.70 0.96
N VAL A 190 0.73 6.01 1.06
CA VAL A 190 1.66 7.04 0.57
C VAL A 190 1.94 8.07 1.66
N VAL A 191 3.19 8.48 1.79
CA VAL A 191 3.64 9.55 2.69
C VAL A 191 4.37 10.61 1.88
N ALA A 192 4.03 11.88 2.06
CA ALA A 192 4.74 12.97 1.42
C ALA A 192 4.61 14.27 2.20
N LYS A 193 5.44 15.26 1.84
CA LYS A 193 5.23 16.65 2.29
C LYS A 193 3.92 17.21 1.71
N PRO A 194 3.24 18.15 2.39
CA PRO A 194 1.91 18.62 1.96
C PRO A 194 1.85 19.11 0.52
N LYS A 195 2.86 19.86 0.07
CA LYS A 195 2.95 20.34 -1.32
C LYS A 195 2.98 19.20 -2.34
N ASN A 196 3.73 18.14 -2.07
CA ASN A 196 3.81 16.98 -2.97
C ASN A 196 2.52 16.16 -2.91
N MET A 197 1.93 16.01 -1.71
CA MET A 197 0.66 15.29 -1.56
C MET A 197 -0.49 15.97 -2.30
N ASN A 198 -0.53 17.31 -2.33
CA ASN A 198 -1.49 18.07 -3.12
C ASN A 198 -1.46 17.66 -4.59
N VAL A 199 -0.26 17.58 -5.15
CA VAL A 199 -0.05 17.21 -6.55
C VAL A 199 -0.43 15.75 -6.76
N ILE A 200 0.06 14.84 -5.91
CA ILE A 200 -0.24 13.40 -6.01
C ILE A 200 -1.75 13.13 -5.98
N CYS A 201 -2.49 13.75 -5.06
CA CYS A 201 -3.93 13.58 -4.93
C CYS A 201 -4.72 14.23 -6.07
N SER A 202 -4.10 15.08 -6.91
CA SER A 202 -4.75 15.72 -8.06
C SER A 202 -4.69 14.88 -9.35
N ALA A 203 -4.21 13.62 -9.27
CA ALA A 203 -4.05 12.71 -10.41
C ALA A 203 -5.32 12.50 -11.25
N VAL A 204 -6.50 12.61 -10.64
CA VAL A 204 -7.78 12.49 -11.36
C VAL A 204 -7.97 13.57 -12.43
N ASN A 205 -7.32 14.73 -12.28
CA ASN A 205 -7.40 15.83 -13.26
C ASN A 205 -6.69 15.52 -14.58
N GLU A 206 -5.75 14.57 -14.58
CA GLU A 206 -5.10 14.07 -15.80
C GLU A 206 -5.48 12.61 -16.09
N PHE A 207 -6.67 12.17 -15.65
CA PHE A 207 -7.13 10.78 -15.78
C PHE A 207 -7.06 10.26 -17.22
N GLU A 208 -7.60 11.02 -18.18
CA GLU A 208 -7.62 10.63 -19.59
C GLU A 208 -6.21 10.40 -20.15
N LYS A 209 -5.25 11.23 -19.76
CA LYS A 209 -3.88 11.13 -20.26
C LYS A 209 -3.14 9.93 -19.65
N TYR A 210 -3.23 9.73 -18.33
CA TYR A 210 -2.40 8.73 -17.65
C TYR A 210 -3.07 7.38 -17.45
N PHE A 211 -4.40 7.29 -17.46
CA PHE A 211 -5.09 6.03 -17.20
C PHE A 211 -5.83 5.50 -18.42
N VAL A 212 -6.27 6.39 -19.33
CA VAL A 212 -6.90 5.98 -20.60
C VAL A 212 -5.87 5.90 -21.73
N GLN A 213 -5.18 6.98 -22.04
CA GLN A 213 -4.22 7.00 -23.17
C GLN A 213 -2.96 6.17 -22.87
N PHE A 214 -2.50 6.12 -21.62
CA PHE A 214 -1.30 5.36 -21.26
C PHE A 214 -1.39 3.86 -21.60
N SER A 215 -2.56 3.23 -21.40
CA SER A 215 -2.76 1.83 -21.78
C SER A 215 -2.72 1.65 -23.30
N THR A 216 -3.14 2.66 -24.08
CA THR A 216 -3.07 2.65 -25.55
C THR A 216 -1.65 2.79 -26.09
N VAL A 217 -0.77 3.52 -25.38
CA VAL A 217 0.65 3.66 -25.72
C VAL A 217 1.45 2.43 -25.30
N ASN A 218 1.03 1.75 -24.23
CA ASN A 218 1.69 0.57 -23.67
C ASN A 218 0.88 -0.73 -23.90
N LYS A 219 0.28 -0.88 -25.10
CA LYS A 219 -0.54 -2.04 -25.48
C LYS A 219 0.16 -3.38 -25.26
N GLY A 220 -0.42 -4.23 -24.41
CA GLY A 220 0.08 -5.58 -24.13
C GLY A 220 1.26 -5.65 -23.16
N GLY A 221 1.66 -4.54 -22.54
CA GLY A 221 2.83 -4.47 -21.65
C GLY A 221 2.53 -4.06 -20.20
N ILE A 222 1.41 -3.41 -19.93
CA ILE A 222 1.08 -2.89 -18.60
C ILE A 222 -0.36 -3.24 -18.24
N SER A 223 -0.50 -3.97 -17.15
CA SER A 223 -1.81 -4.43 -16.69
C SER A 223 -2.15 -4.00 -15.26
N ALA A 224 -1.26 -3.24 -14.64
CA ALA A 224 -1.37 -2.73 -13.28
C ALA A 224 -1.45 -1.19 -13.34
N PRO A 225 -2.50 -0.57 -12.80
CA PRO A 225 -2.73 0.87 -12.85
C PRO A 225 -1.68 1.66 -12.06
N GLU A 226 -0.97 1.00 -11.15
CA GLU A 226 0.11 1.61 -10.39
C GLU A 226 1.21 2.16 -11.32
N ALA A 227 1.45 1.54 -12.49
CA ALA A 227 2.38 2.08 -13.47
C ALA A 227 1.93 3.45 -14.02
N SER A 228 0.64 3.60 -14.30
CA SER A 228 0.04 4.89 -14.70
C SER A 228 0.13 5.94 -13.60
N TYR A 229 -0.16 5.52 -12.37
CA TYR A 229 -0.09 6.39 -11.19
C TYR A 229 1.33 6.90 -10.94
N ILE A 230 2.33 6.02 -11.03
CA ILE A 230 3.74 6.40 -10.89
C ILE A 230 4.22 7.26 -12.06
N GLU A 231 3.80 6.96 -13.30
CA GLU A 231 4.11 7.82 -14.45
C GLU A 231 3.57 9.24 -14.22
N TYR A 232 2.32 9.38 -13.74
CA TYR A 232 1.76 10.68 -13.39
C TYR A 232 2.66 11.42 -12.39
N ILE A 233 3.00 10.79 -11.26
CA ILE A 233 3.82 11.40 -10.19
C ILE A 233 5.18 11.86 -10.72
N CYS A 234 5.87 10.99 -11.46
CA CYS A 234 7.17 11.31 -12.07
C CYS A 234 7.07 12.50 -13.04
N ARG A 235 5.98 12.61 -13.80
CA ARG A 235 5.77 13.72 -14.75
C ARG A 235 5.47 15.05 -14.08
N GLN A 236 5.00 15.05 -12.84
CA GLN A 236 4.92 16.25 -12.01
C GLN A 236 6.29 16.66 -11.40
N GLY A 237 7.34 15.89 -11.71
CA GLY A 237 8.68 16.09 -11.18
C GLY A 237 8.82 15.66 -9.72
N ILE A 238 7.92 14.81 -9.23
CA ILE A 238 8.02 14.19 -7.91
C ILE A 238 8.71 12.84 -8.07
N GLN A 239 9.75 12.60 -7.29
CA GLN A 239 10.50 11.35 -7.26
C GLN A 239 9.85 10.38 -6.26
N PRO A 240 9.19 9.30 -6.71
CA PRO A 240 8.70 8.28 -5.80
C PRO A 240 9.86 7.42 -5.30
N ARG A 241 9.80 7.10 -4.00
CA ARG A 241 10.67 6.15 -3.30
C ARG A 241 9.81 5.02 -2.77
N PHE A 242 10.28 3.79 -2.95
CA PHE A 242 9.54 2.59 -2.56
C PHE A 242 10.19 1.95 -1.35
N TYR A 243 9.42 1.80 -0.29
CA TYR A 243 9.85 1.21 0.97
C TYR A 243 9.00 -0.01 1.27
N THR A 244 9.63 -1.03 1.85
CA THR A 244 8.88 -2.13 2.45
C THR A 244 8.47 -1.72 3.87
N PHE A 245 7.18 -1.84 4.16
CA PHE A 245 6.61 -1.58 5.47
C PHE A 245 5.57 -2.65 5.77
N PRO A 246 5.58 -3.29 6.96
CA PRO A 246 4.67 -4.40 7.20
C PRO A 246 3.22 -3.92 7.41
N TYR A 247 2.34 -4.27 6.48
CA TYR A 247 0.91 -3.97 6.58
C TYR A 247 0.07 -5.05 5.89
N VAL A 248 -1.24 -5.05 6.19
CA VAL A 248 -2.22 -5.94 5.55
C VAL A 248 -3.35 -5.12 4.96
N VAL A 249 -3.74 -5.38 3.71
CA VAL A 249 -5.04 -4.93 3.20
C VAL A 249 -6.07 -5.99 3.55
N LYS A 250 -6.86 -5.72 4.60
CA LYS A 250 -7.85 -6.67 5.11
C LYS A 250 -9.09 -6.64 4.23
N ARG A 251 -9.39 -7.77 3.60
CA ARG A 251 -10.60 -7.96 2.79
C ARG A 251 -11.76 -8.41 3.68
N THR A 252 -12.98 -8.01 3.32
CA THR A 252 -14.23 -8.36 4.01
C THR A 252 -14.61 -9.82 3.81
N LEU A 253 -14.27 -10.40 2.65
CA LEU A 253 -14.60 -11.77 2.28
C LEU A 253 -13.34 -12.58 1.94
N GLY A 254 -13.31 -13.82 2.44
CA GLY A 254 -12.26 -14.81 2.17
C GLY A 254 -10.93 -14.56 2.89
N ASN A 255 -9.99 -15.49 2.70
CA ASN A 255 -8.68 -15.49 3.35
C ASN A 255 -7.58 -14.86 2.48
N HIS A 256 -7.95 -14.23 1.36
CA HIS A 256 -7.02 -13.64 0.39
C HIS A 256 -6.68 -12.19 0.75
N HIS A 257 -6.17 -11.98 1.97
CA HIS A 257 -5.66 -10.68 2.37
C HIS A 257 -4.34 -10.38 1.65
N LEU A 258 -4.12 -9.12 1.26
CA LEU A 258 -2.83 -8.70 0.75
C LEU A 258 -1.92 -8.45 1.94
N VAL A 259 -0.92 -9.29 2.14
CA VAL A 259 0.11 -9.13 3.18
C VAL A 259 1.35 -8.56 2.52
N VAL A 260 1.85 -7.44 3.05
CA VAL A 260 3.00 -6.72 2.52
C VAL A 260 4.07 -6.66 3.60
N GLY A 261 5.32 -6.99 3.24
CA GLY A 261 6.51 -6.71 4.04
C GLY A 261 6.64 -7.45 5.38
N LEU A 262 5.86 -8.50 5.63
CA LEU A 262 5.84 -9.20 6.93
C LEU A 262 7.21 -9.79 7.31
N GLU A 263 8.02 -10.17 6.32
CA GLU A 263 9.40 -10.65 6.48
C GLU A 263 10.35 -9.60 7.08
N HIS A 264 10.04 -8.30 6.93
CA HIS A 264 10.84 -7.20 7.48
C HIS A 264 10.36 -6.75 8.86
N ARG A 265 9.40 -7.45 9.46
CA ARG A 265 8.82 -7.11 10.76
C ARG A 265 9.89 -6.84 11.82
N SER A 266 10.89 -7.71 11.93
CA SER A 266 11.96 -7.60 12.94
C SER A 266 12.74 -6.26 12.94
N CYS A 267 12.65 -5.48 11.86
CA CYS A 267 13.26 -4.16 11.75
C CYS A 267 12.45 -3.04 12.46
N PHE A 268 11.25 -3.31 12.97
CA PHE A 268 10.33 -2.30 13.48
C PHE A 268 9.85 -2.56 14.90
N LYS A 269 9.19 -1.57 15.50
CA LYS A 269 8.49 -1.71 16.79
C LYS A 269 7.07 -2.24 16.57
N HIS A 270 6.61 -3.15 17.44
CA HIS A 270 5.28 -3.75 17.39
C HIS A 270 4.55 -3.62 18.73
N PRO A 271 3.80 -2.53 18.95
CA PRO A 271 3.04 -2.33 20.18
C PRO A 271 1.74 -3.17 20.21
N VAL A 272 1.38 -3.81 19.10
CA VAL A 272 0.18 -4.65 18.98
C VAL A 272 0.60 -6.08 18.64
N GLU A 273 -0.04 -7.05 19.29
CA GLU A 273 0.08 -8.44 18.91
C GLU A 273 -0.45 -8.65 17.48
N ILE A 274 0.20 -9.56 16.77
CA ILE A 274 -0.23 -9.89 15.42
C ILE A 274 -1.51 -10.72 15.48
N PRO A 275 -2.53 -10.41 14.66
CA PRO A 275 -3.71 -11.24 14.54
C PRO A 275 -3.37 -12.69 14.21
N ASP A 276 -4.08 -13.64 14.82
CA ASP A 276 -3.82 -15.07 14.64
C ASP A 276 -3.86 -15.53 13.17
N PHE A 277 -4.67 -14.88 12.33
CA PHE A 277 -4.73 -15.21 10.90
C PHE A 277 -3.43 -14.91 10.14
N LEU A 278 -2.50 -14.16 10.74
CA LEU A 278 -1.16 -13.88 10.24
C LEU A 278 -0.06 -14.70 10.94
N ASN A 279 -0.40 -15.55 11.92
CA ASN A 279 0.56 -16.45 12.55
C ASN A 279 0.86 -17.62 11.61
N ILE A 280 1.96 -17.47 10.88
CA ILE A 280 2.44 -18.34 9.80
C ILE A 280 3.23 -19.52 10.39
N GLU A 281 2.54 -20.53 10.89
CA GLU A 281 3.05 -21.91 10.70
C GLU A 281 2.47 -22.54 9.42
N ASN A 282 1.40 -21.98 8.86
CA ASN A 282 0.69 -22.56 7.70
C ASN A 282 0.91 -21.88 6.34
N SER A 283 1.66 -20.77 6.24
CA SER A 283 1.84 -20.04 4.96
C SER A 283 3.20 -20.26 4.26
N ARG A 284 3.95 -21.31 4.61
CA ARG A 284 5.16 -21.76 3.85
C ARG A 284 4.86 -22.28 2.43
N ARG A 285 3.74 -21.90 1.82
CA ARG A 285 3.42 -22.09 0.40
C ARG A 285 3.32 -20.77 -0.34
N GLY A 286 4.29 -19.88 -0.13
CA GLY A 286 4.62 -18.90 -1.16
C GLY A 286 5.17 -19.66 -2.36
N LYS A 287 4.35 -19.92 -3.38
CA LYS A 287 4.84 -20.35 -4.69
C LYS A 287 5.75 -19.24 -5.20
N SER A 288 7.05 -19.44 -5.08
CA SER A 288 8.03 -18.61 -5.79
C SER A 288 7.69 -18.68 -7.28
N ILE A 289 7.18 -17.57 -7.84
CA ILE A 289 6.88 -17.41 -9.27
C ILE A 289 8.13 -17.70 -10.12
N VAL A 290 9.33 -17.55 -9.55
CA VAL A 290 10.61 -17.86 -10.19
C VAL A 290 10.74 -19.35 -10.54
N LEU A 291 10.13 -20.27 -9.76
CA LEU A 291 10.26 -21.70 -10.01
C LEU A 291 9.37 -22.21 -11.14
N HIS A 292 8.31 -21.48 -11.53
CA HIS A 292 7.37 -21.96 -12.53
C HIS A 292 7.91 -21.89 -13.97
N TYR A 293 8.92 -21.04 -14.21
CA TYR A 293 9.60 -20.89 -15.50
C TYR A 293 10.84 -21.77 -15.64
N LEU A 294 11.26 -22.45 -14.57
CA LEU A 294 12.42 -23.34 -14.63
C LEU A 294 11.94 -24.71 -15.11
N SER A 295 12.58 -25.23 -16.15
CA SER A 295 12.33 -26.60 -16.60
C SER A 295 12.62 -27.59 -15.46
N THR A 296 11.89 -28.71 -15.45
CA THR A 296 12.03 -29.77 -14.43
C THR A 296 13.48 -30.25 -14.29
N SER A 297 14.26 -30.20 -15.39
CA SER A 297 15.68 -30.56 -15.40
C SER A 297 16.57 -29.54 -14.69
N LEU A 298 16.27 -28.24 -14.80
CA LEU A 298 17.00 -27.17 -14.13
C LEU A 298 16.70 -27.15 -12.62
N LEU A 299 15.45 -27.39 -12.24
CA LEU A 299 15.05 -27.58 -10.84
C LEU A 299 15.78 -28.75 -10.19
N CYS A 300 15.88 -29.88 -10.90
CA CYS A 300 16.63 -31.05 -10.41
C CYS A 300 18.13 -30.75 -10.25
N LYS A 301 18.73 -29.96 -11.17
CA LYS A 301 20.13 -29.51 -11.04
C LYS A 301 20.33 -28.62 -9.81
N ILE A 302 19.48 -27.61 -9.63
CA ILE A 302 19.53 -26.72 -8.47
C ILE A 302 19.40 -27.53 -7.19
N GLN A 303 18.41 -28.43 -7.12
CA GLN A 303 18.21 -29.28 -5.95
C GLN A 303 19.43 -30.15 -5.64
N LYS A 304 20.08 -30.74 -6.65
CA LYS A 304 21.31 -31.54 -6.47
C LYS A 304 22.48 -30.70 -5.97
N GLU A 305 22.65 -29.48 -6.50
CA GLU A 305 23.71 -28.58 -6.06
C GLU A 305 23.48 -28.07 -4.63
N THR A 306 22.24 -27.74 -4.26
CA THR A 306 21.91 -27.38 -2.87
C THR A 306 22.21 -28.53 -1.91
N HIS A 307 21.87 -29.78 -2.27
CA HIS A 307 22.22 -30.96 -1.45
C HIS A 307 23.73 -31.21 -1.37
N ARG A 308 24.52 -30.82 -2.38
CA ARG A 308 25.98 -30.85 -2.31
C ARG A 308 26.49 -29.80 -1.32
N LEU A 309 26.03 -28.56 -1.45
CA LEU A 309 26.43 -27.46 -0.56
C LEU A 309 26.11 -27.76 0.91
N ILE A 310 24.93 -28.28 1.21
CA ILE A 310 24.55 -28.70 2.57
C ILE A 310 25.52 -29.75 3.12
N ARG A 311 25.91 -30.74 2.31
CA ARG A 311 26.90 -31.77 2.73
C ARG A 311 28.29 -31.19 2.94
N HIS A 312 28.72 -30.25 2.11
CA HIS A 312 30.00 -29.56 2.29
C HIS A 312 30.02 -28.74 3.58
N LEU A 313 28.93 -28.03 3.87
CA LEU A 313 28.74 -27.30 5.12
C LEU A 313 28.75 -28.24 6.33
N GLY A 314 28.07 -29.39 6.27
CA GLY A 314 28.11 -30.40 7.32
C GLY A 314 29.53 -30.88 7.63
N ARG A 315 30.30 -31.25 6.59
CA ARG A 315 31.71 -31.66 6.77
C ARG A 315 32.60 -30.55 7.33
N PHE A 316 32.32 -29.30 6.95
CA PHE A 316 33.04 -28.15 7.48
C PHE A 316 32.74 -27.96 8.97
N ILE A 317 31.48 -28.10 9.39
CA ILE A 317 31.07 -28.08 10.80
C ILE A 317 31.78 -29.21 11.56
N ASP A 318 31.78 -30.43 11.03
CA ASP A 318 32.48 -31.57 11.65
C ASP A 318 33.99 -31.29 11.83
N HIS A 319 34.62 -30.65 10.84
CA HIS A 319 36.02 -30.22 10.93
C HIS A 319 36.24 -29.16 12.01
N VAL A 320 35.35 -28.17 12.11
CA VAL A 320 35.43 -27.14 13.14
C VAL A 320 35.27 -27.75 14.53
N GLU A 321 34.36 -28.71 14.70
CA GLU A 321 34.18 -29.43 15.97
C GLU A 321 35.36 -30.33 16.34
N ALA A 322 35.95 -31.01 15.35
CA ALA A 322 37.17 -31.80 15.54
C ALA A 322 38.36 -30.91 15.98
N VAL A 323 38.52 -29.74 15.36
CA VAL A 323 39.56 -28.77 15.78
C VAL A 323 39.29 -28.24 17.20
N LYS A 324 38.01 -27.98 17.53
CA LYS A 324 37.62 -27.49 18.86
C LYS A 324 37.83 -28.52 19.97
N SER A 325 37.65 -29.81 19.67
CA SER A 325 37.86 -30.92 20.61
C SER A 325 39.34 -31.36 20.73
N SER A 326 40.20 -30.90 19.81
CA SER A 326 41.65 -31.12 19.84
C SER A 326 42.46 -30.04 20.59
N LYS A 327 41.78 -29.02 21.14
CA LYS A 327 42.37 -27.97 22.01
C LYS A 327 41.96 -28.20 23.45
#